data_AF-A0A455UDJ2-F1
#
_entry.id   AF-A0A455UDJ2-F1
#
_cell.length_a   1.000
_cell.length_b   1.000
_cell.length_c   1.000
_cell.angle_alpha   90.00
_cell.angle_beta   90.00
_cell.angle_gamma   90.00
#
_symmetry.space_group_name_H-M   'P 1'
#
loop_
_entity.id
_entity.type
_entity.pdbx_description
1 polymer ?
#
loop_
_entity_poly.entity_id
_entity_poly.type
_entity_poly.pdbx_seq_one_letter_code
_entity_poly.pdbx_strand_id
1 'polypeptide(L)' 'MSQSIAVIKGDGIGPEIMDATLRVLDALDCGLTYQHIDAGLGAP' A
#
# COMPACT_ATOMS: atom_id res chain seq x y z
N MET A 1 -2.57 15.05 -12.83
CA MET A 1 -2.52 15.14 -11.36
C MET A 1 -2.57 13.72 -10.84
N SER A 2 -1.48 13.22 -10.27
CA SER A 2 -1.48 11.92 -9.63
C SER A 2 -2.22 12.01 -8.29
N GLN A 3 -3.10 11.05 -8.01
CA GLN A 3 -3.80 10.98 -6.74
C GLN A 3 -2.85 10.39 -5.69
N SER A 4 -2.65 11.11 -4.59
CA SER A 4 -1.90 10.59 -3.45
C SER A 4 -2.81 9.70 -2.59
N ILE A 5 -2.30 8.52 -2.23
CA ILE A 5 -2.98 7.51 -1.43
C ILE A 5 -2.08 7.14 -0.26
N ALA A 6 -2.61 7.21 0.96
CA ALA A 6 -1.94 6.66 2.13
C ALA A 6 -2.08 5.13 2.14
N VAL A 7 -0.96 4.43 2.27
CA VAL A 7 -0.91 2.97 2.38
C VAL A 7 -0.54 2.59 3.80
N ILE A 8 -1.50 2.02 4.51
CA ILE A 8 -1.31 1.45 5.84
C ILE A 8 -1.45 -0.07 5.69
N LYS A 9 -0.35 -0.81 5.88
CA LYS A 9 -0.38 -2.27 5.82
C LYS A 9 -1.07 -2.80 7.09
N GLY A 10 -1.96 -3.77 6.92
CA GLY A 10 -2.60 -4.45 8.05
C GLY A 10 -1.65 -5.44 8.74
N ASP A 11 -2.12 -6.07 9.82
CA ASP A 11 -1.38 -7.10 10.55
C ASP A 11 -1.60 -8.52 9.97
N GLY A 12 -0.87 -9.51 10.48
CA GLY A 12 -0.96 -10.89 10.02
C GLY A 12 -0.49 -11.04 8.57
N ILE A 13 -1.39 -11.48 7.69
CA ILE A 13 -1.12 -11.59 6.23
C ILE A 13 -1.37 -10.27 5.46
N GLY A 14 -1.71 -9.20 6.17
CA GLY A 14 -1.99 -7.88 5.61
C GLY A 14 -0.88 -7.30 4.73
N PRO A 15 0.41 -7.41 5.11
CA PRO A 15 1.51 -6.89 4.30
C PRO A 15 1.63 -7.57 2.94
N GLU A 16 1.54 -8.90 2.89
CA GLU A 16 1.67 -9.69 1.66
C GLU A 16 0.52 -9.43 0.69
N ILE A 17 -0.72 -9.31 1.21
CA ILE A 17 -1.88 -8.95 0.40
C ILE A 17 -1.72 -7.55 -0.16
N MET A 18 -1.32 -6.58 0.68
CA MET A 18 -1.15 -5.19 0.24
C MET A 18 -0.10 -5.08 -0.86
N ASP A 19 1.04 -5.77 -0.74
CA ASP A 19 2.07 -5.79 -1.76
C ASP A 19 1.59 -6.43 -3.07
N ALA A 20 0.76 -7.48 -3.00
CA ALA A 20 0.13 -8.05 -4.20
C ALA A 20 -0.84 -7.06 -4.85
N THR A 21 -1.66 -6.35 -4.07
CA THR A 21 -2.59 -5.33 -4.56
C THR A 21 -1.87 -4.18 -5.24
N LEU A 22 -0.82 -3.62 -4.63
CA LEU A 22 -0.06 -2.51 -5.21
C LEU A 22 0.58 -2.90 -6.55
N ARG A 23 1.14 -4.12 -6.66
CA ARG A 23 1.66 -4.62 -7.94
C ARG A 23 0.62 -4.68 -9.06
N VAL A 24 -0.63 -5.01 -8.73
CA VAL A 24 -1.72 -4.99 -9.72
C VAL A 24 -2.04 -3.56 -10.14
N LEU A 25 -2.11 -2.62 -9.19
CA LEU A 25 -2.39 -1.21 -9.50
C LEU A 25 -1.27 -0.56 -10.32
N ASP A 26 -0.01 -0.89 -10.04
CA ASP A 26 1.14 -0.47 -10.83
C ASP A 26 1.08 -1.04 -12.26
N ALA A 27 0.73 -2.32 -12.40
CA ALA A 27 0.57 -2.95 -13.71
C ALA A 27 -0.60 -2.38 -14.54
N LEU A 28 -1.61 -1.81 -13.87
CA LEU A 28 -2.73 -1.11 -14.50
C LEU A 28 -2.40 0.35 -14.85
N ASP A 29 -1.21 0.85 -14.50
CA ASP A 29 -0.75 2.23 -14.75
C ASP A 29 -1.78 3.29 -14.32
N CYS A 30 -2.29 3.14 -13.09
CA CYS A 30 -3.35 4.01 -12.58
C CYS A 30 -2.88 5.45 -12.24
N GLY A 31 -1.60 5.79 -12.45
CA GLY A 31 -1.05 7.12 -12.15
C GLY A 31 -1.15 7.52 -10.66
N LEU A 32 -1.08 6.55 -9.76
CA LEU A 32 -1.20 6.73 -8.31
C LEU A 32 0.14 7.07 -7.68
N THR A 33 0.12 7.75 -6.54
CA THR A 33 1.30 8.02 -5.71
C THR A 33 1.04 7.50 -4.31
N TYR A 34 1.93 6.66 -3.79
CA TYR A 34 1.73 5.99 -2.50
C TYR A 34 2.59 6.60 -1.41
N GLN A 35 1.95 6.96 -0.29
CA GLN A 35 2.63 7.32 0.95
C GLN A 35 2.46 6.18 1.94
N HIS A 36 3.55 5.47 2.23
CA HIS A 36 3.54 4.39 3.22
C HIS A 36 3.56 4.97 4.63
N ILE A 37 2.67 4.46 5.48
CA ILE A 37 2.55 4.82 6.88
C ILE A 37 2.66 3.55 7.69
N ASP A 38 3.58 3.53 8.65
CA ASP A 38 3.74 2.44 9.59
C ASP A 38 2.60 2.47 10.61
N ALA A 39 1.87 1.37 10.73
CA ALA A 39 0.87 1.13 11.77
C ALA A 39 0.73 -0.40 12.00
N GLY A 40 0.12 -0.80 13.11
CA GLY A 40 -0.08 -2.21 13.46
C GLY A 40 0.71 -2.66 14.67
N LEU A 41 0.68 -3.97 14.96
CA LEU A 41 1.14 -4.58 16.22
C LEU A 41 2.66 -4.54 16.46
N GLY A 42 3.43 -4.07 15.48
CA GLY A 42 4.90 -3.95 15.55
C GLY A 42 5.45 -2.71 14.85
N ALA A 43 4.62 -1.69 14.61
CA ALA A 43 5.10 -0.42 14.09
C ALA A 43 6.00 0.29 15.13
N PRO A 44 7.10 0.95 14.71
CA PRO A 44 8.00 1.69 15.60
C PRO A 44 7.32 2.86 16.33
#